data_AF-C6HUE0-F1
#
_entry.id   AF-C6HUE0-F1
#
_cell.length_a   1.000
_cell.length_b   1.000
_cell.length_c   1.000
_cell.angle_alpha   90.00
_cell.angle_beta   90.00
_cell.angle_gamma   90.00
#
_symmetry.space_group_name_H-M   'P 1'
#
loop_
_entity.id
_entity.type
_entity.pdbx_description
1 polymer ?
#
loop_
_entity_poly.entity_id
_entity_poly.type
_entity_poly.pdbx_seq_one_letter_code
_entity_poly.pdbx_strand_id
1 'polypeptide(L)' 'MKIKGEKRAIGRVYLPESLDQEARKYAETAGVTMSFLIRTALAEFMAGDREWQKIRKEKMNLGSGRG' A
#
# COMPACT_ATOMS: atom_id res chain seq x y z
N MET A 1 -2.23 25.53 9.59
CA MET A 1 -3.17 25.34 8.47
C MET A 1 -4.05 24.12 8.78
N LYS A 2 -5.32 24.30 9.16
CA LYS A 2 -6.25 23.18 9.45
C LYS A 2 -7.04 22.89 8.18
N ILE A 3 -6.77 21.77 7.54
CA ILE A 3 -7.51 21.33 6.34
C ILE A 3 -8.93 20.98 6.80
N LYS A 4 -9.86 21.92 6.58
CA LYS A 4 -11.30 21.74 6.81
C LYS A 4 -11.80 20.71 5.79
N GLY A 5 -12.11 19.49 6.24
CA GLY A 5 -12.95 18.57 5.46
C GLY A 5 -12.27 17.35 4.83
N GLU A 6 -11.21 16.78 5.40
CA GLU A 6 -10.87 15.40 5.08
C GLU A 6 -11.99 14.48 5.57
N LYS A 7 -12.97 14.20 4.70
CA LYS A 7 -13.91 13.10 4.89
C LYS A 7 -13.06 11.84 4.94
N ARG A 8 -13.04 11.15 6.08
CA ARG A 8 -12.49 9.79 6.17
C ARG A 8 -13.24 8.93 5.16
N ALA A 9 -12.65 8.70 3.99
CA ALA A 9 -13.20 7.79 3.00
C ALA A 9 -13.16 6.39 3.59
N ILE A 10 -14.33 5.78 3.80
CA ILE A 10 -14.42 4.39 4.23
C ILE A 10 -14.32 3.53 2.98
N GLY A 11 -13.14 2.98 2.73
CA GLY A 11 -12.91 1.98 1.69
C GLY A 11 -13.36 0.60 2.14
N ARG A 12 -14.03 -0.15 1.26
CA ARG A 12 -14.28 -1.58 1.45
C ARG A 12 -13.21 -2.36 0.71
N VAL A 13 -12.60 -3.32 1.39
CA VAL A 13 -11.61 -4.24 0.79
C VAL A 13 -12.21 -5.63 0.86
N TYR A 14 -12.18 -6.34 -0.26
CA TYR A 14 -12.56 -7.75 -0.31
C TYR A 14 -11.30 -8.60 -0.26
N LEU A 15 -11.27 -9.56 0.66
CA LEU A 15 -10.19 -10.53 0.79
C LEU A 15 -10.78 -11.93 0.55
N PRO A 16 -10.05 -12.81 -0.17
CA PRO A 16 -10.37 -14.23 -0.17
C PRO A 16 -10.41 -14.79 1.26
N GLU A 17 -11.26 -15.78 1.51
CA GLU A 17 -11.50 -16.31 2.86
C GLU A 17 -10.22 -16.77 3.56
N SER A 18 -9.34 -17.48 2.86
CA SER A 18 -8.06 -17.94 3.40
C SER A 18 -7.17 -16.77 3.87
N LEU A 19 -7.14 -15.68 3.09
CA LEU A 19 -6.37 -14.49 3.40
C LEU A 19 -6.99 -13.66 4.53
N ASP A 20 -8.32 -13.60 4.63
CA ASP A 20 -9.01 -12.93 5.73
C ASP A 20 -8.72 -13.62 7.07
N GLN A 21 -8.76 -14.95 7.12
CA GLN A 21 -8.43 -15.72 8.32
C GLN A 21 -6.98 -15.50 8.76
N GLU A 22 -6.05 -15.52 7.80
CA GLU A 22 -4.64 -15.31 8.07
C GLU A 22 -4.36 -13.88 8.55
N ALA A 23 -4.94 -12.87 7.89
CA ALA A 23 -4.84 -11.47 8.29
C ALA A 23 -5.39 -11.23 9.70
N ARG A 24 -6.48 -11.92 10.09
CA ARG A 24 -7.05 -11.83 11.45
C ARG A 24 -6.08 -12.34 12.49
N LYS A 25 -5.49 -13.50 12.23
CA LYS A 25 -4.48 -14.09 13.12
C LYS A 25 -3.27 -13.18 13.28
N TYR A 26 -2.79 -12.56 12.19
CA TYR A 26 -1.69 -11.60 12.26
C TYR A 26 -2.04 -10.34 13.04
N ALA A 27 -3.22 -9.77 12.81
CA ALA A 27 -3.67 -8.59 13.54
C ALA A 27 -3.77 -8.86 15.05
N GLU A 28 -4.32 -10.02 15.43
CA GLU A 28 -4.42 -10.46 16.82
C GLU A 28 -3.04 -10.68 17.45
N THR A 29 -2.16 -11.42 16.77
CA THR A 29 -0.79 -11.71 17.26
C THR A 29 0.03 -10.43 17.46
N ALA A 30 -0.12 -9.45 16.57
CA ALA A 30 0.57 -8.17 16.65
C ALA A 30 -0.11 -7.16 17.58
N GLY A 31 -1.30 -7.47 18.13
CA GLY A 31 -2.05 -6.55 18.99
C GLY A 31 -2.56 -5.29 18.28
N VAL A 32 -2.81 -5.38 16.97
CA VAL A 32 -3.25 -4.24 16.14
C VAL A 32 -4.64 -4.49 15.56
N THR A 33 -5.31 -3.41 15.15
CA THR A 33 -6.60 -3.56 14.45
C THR A 33 -6.39 -4.02 13.01
N MET A 34 -7.36 -4.76 12.46
CA MET A 34 -7.36 -5.14 11.05
C MET A 34 -7.23 -3.91 10.12
N SER A 35 -7.92 -2.82 10.47
CA SER A 35 -7.85 -1.56 9.71
C SER A 35 -6.46 -0.92 9.71
N PHE A 36 -5.65 -1.16 10.74
CA PHE A 36 -4.27 -0.70 10.78
C PHE A 36 -3.41 -1.60 9.89
N LEU A 37 -3.51 -2.92 10.06
CA LEU A 37 -2.78 -3.90 9.26
C LEU A 37 -2.96 -3.67 7.75
N ILE A 38 -4.21 -3.56 7.29
CA ILE A 38 -4.53 -3.36 5.86
C ILE A 38 -3.99 -2.03 5.33
N ARG A 39 -4.07 -0.96 6.13
CA ARG A 39 -3.51 0.34 5.71
C ARG A 39 -1.99 0.31 5.60
N THR A 40 -1.32 -0.35 6.54
CA THR A 40 0.14 -0.52 6.52
C THR A 40 0.57 -1.33 5.30
N ALA A 41 -0.07 -2.47 5.05
CA ALA A 41 0.24 -3.31 3.89
C ALA A 41 0.06 -2.56 2.56
N LEU A 42 -1.03 -1.78 2.42
CA LEU A 42 -1.26 -0.95 1.24
C LEU A 42 -0.22 0.18 1.11
N ALA A 43 0.18 0.81 2.22
CA ALA A 43 1.19 1.85 2.20
C ALA A 43 2.56 1.30 1.78
N GLU A 44 2.97 0.15 2.30
CA GLU A 44 4.21 -0.53 1.93
C GLU A 44 4.19 -0.96 0.47
N PHE A 45 3.08 -1.54 0.00
CA PHE A 45 2.91 -1.91 -1.40
C PHE A 45 3.05 -0.69 -2.33
N MET A 46 2.38 0.42 -2.02
CA MET A 46 2.47 1.65 -2.81
C MET A 46 3.86 2.30 -2.75
N ALA A 47 4.56 2.21 -1.61
CA ALA A 47 5.92 2.70 -1.48
C ALA A 47 6.87 1.89 -2.39
N GLY A 48 6.76 0.57 -2.34
CA GLY A 48 7.51 -0.34 -3.21
C GLY A 48 7.21 -0.10 -4.69
N ASP A 49 5.93 0.00 -5.07
CA ASP A 49 5.55 0.26 -6.48
C ASP A 49 6.13 1.59 -6.97
N ARG A 50 6.06 2.67 -6.18
CA ARG A 50 6.67 3.96 -6.55
C ARG A 50 8.18 3.86 -6.74
N GLU A 51 8.87 3.12 -5.89
CA GLU A 51 10.31 2.90 -6.00
C GLU A 51 10.65 2.12 -7.28
N TRP A 52 9.88 1.06 -7.58
CA TRP A 52 10.02 0.29 -8.82
C TRP A 52 9.72 1.12 -10.07
N GLN A 53 8.68 1.95 -10.05
CA GLN A 53 8.36 2.87 -11.16
C GLN A 53 9.49 3.89 -11.37
N LYS A 54 10.10 4.39 -10.30
CA LYS A 54 11.26 5.31 -10.37
C LYS A 54 12.45 4.63 -11.03
N ILE A 55 12.82 3.42 -10.58
CA ILE A 55 13.92 2.62 -11.16
C ILE A 55 13.66 2.33 -12.64
N ARG A 56 12.43 1.96 -12.99
CA ARG A 56 12.05 1.65 -14.38
C ARG A 56 12.15 2.88 -15.28
N LYS A 57 11.73 4.06 -14.80
CA LYS A 57 11.85 5.33 -15.54
C LYS A 57 13.31 5.75 -15.74
N GLU A 58 14.16 5.57 -14.73
CA GLU A 58 15.60 5.84 -14.83
C GLU A 58 16.27 4.95 -15.88
N LYS A 59 15.95 3.65 -15.91
CA LYS A 59 16.45 2.73 -16.95
C LYS A 59 15.99 3.10 -18.36
N MET A 60 14.75 3.55 -18.53
CA MET A 60 14.22 3.98 -19.84
C MET A 60 14.92 5.24 -20.37
N ASN A 61 15.27 6.19 -19.50
CA ASN A 61 15.99 7.41 -19.89
C ASN A 61 17.47 7.16 -20.24
N LEU A 62 18.10 6.14 -19.65
CA LEU A 62 19.48 5.77 -19.99
C LEU A 62 19.60 5.04 -21.35
N GLY A 63 18.52 4.40 -21.81
CA GLY A 63 18.47 3.73 -23.12
C GLY A 63 18.23 4.65 -24.32
N SER A 64 17.82 5.90 -24.09
CA SER A 64 17.44 6.87 -25.13
C SER A 64 18.49 7.98 -25.37
N GLY A 65 19.62 7.94 -24.66
CA GLY A 65 20.76 8.85 -24.86
C GLY A 65 21.77 8.42 -25.92
N ARG A 66 21.41 7.51 -26.84
CA ARG A 66 22.20 7.16 -28.02
C ARG A 66 21.32 7.28 -29.26
N GLY A 67 21.21 8.50 -29.77
CA GLY A 67 20.64 8.84 -31.07
C GLY A 67 21.36 10.07 -31.58
#